data_AF-A0A960JG19-F1
#
_entry.id   AF-A0A960JG19-F1
#
_cell.length_a   1.000
_cell.length_b   1.000
_cell.length_c   1.000
_cell.angle_alpha   90.00
_cell.angle_beta   90.00
_cell.angle_gamma   90.00
#
_symmetry.space_group_name_H-M   'P 1'
#
loop_
_entity.id
_entity.type
_entity.pdbx_description
1 polymer ?
#
loop_
_entity_poly.entity_id
_entity_poly.type
_entity_poly.pdbx_seq_one_letter_code
_entity_poly.pdbx_strand_id
1 'polypeptide(L)'
;MKKKKWVQKCDIDTNNLPIPTQIVSNEEFGPEDQTAEQKLVEHRLIRIAGESAKKLGITRRKFLASTGGMAAAFLAMNSVFGNYFDVSESELLEHSSSDENFPKTPFIFDIHTHHVAAPKIIEIPALLQYREVGGYWGNQEMIGKEHKWEDLYLANYIKEMFLDSDTSMAVITGLPAKTDDQNVLTPAEMFETRAEINGLADSKRIIAHGLISPDLGKANLEEMHKQFENLKPEAWKGYPGQPLADGSVG
;
A
#
# COMPACT_ATOMS: atom_id res chain seq x y z
N MET A 1 -20.97 6.14 35.92
CA MET A 1 -19.83 5.82 35.03
C MET A 1 -19.95 6.67 33.77
N LYS A 2 -19.01 7.58 33.49
CA LYS A 2 -19.00 8.31 32.21
C LYS A 2 -18.62 7.31 31.11
N LYS A 3 -19.49 7.12 30.10
CA LYS A 3 -19.14 6.36 28.89
C LYS A 3 -17.86 6.98 28.31
N LYS A 4 -16.78 6.21 28.20
CA LYS A 4 -15.59 6.63 27.44
C LYS A 4 -16.08 6.92 26.02
N LYS A 5 -16.09 8.19 25.60
CA LYS A 5 -16.25 8.53 24.18
C LYS A 5 -15.02 7.99 23.46
N TRP A 6 -15.22 7.43 22.27
CA TRP A 6 -14.12 7.11 21.38
C TRP A 6 -13.36 8.42 21.06
N VAL A 7 -12.04 8.35 21.04
CA VAL A 7 -11.14 9.47 20.75
C VAL A 7 -10.11 8.93 19.77
N GLN A 8 -9.80 9.69 18.71
CA GLN A 8 -8.81 9.26 17.73
C GLN A 8 -7.44 9.15 18.41
N LYS A 9 -6.65 8.13 18.05
CA LYS A 9 -5.33 7.94 18.67
C LYS A 9 -4.42 9.16 18.48
N CYS A 10 -4.51 9.85 17.33
CA CYS A 10 -3.76 11.07 17.06
C CYS A 10 -4.09 12.22 18.01
N ASP A 11 -5.31 12.29 18.58
CA ASP A 11 -5.71 13.34 19.52
C ASP A 11 -5.10 13.15 20.93
N ILE A 12 -4.66 11.93 21.25
CA ILE A 12 -4.13 11.56 22.57
C ILE A 12 -2.67 11.11 22.52
N ASP A 13 -2.08 10.97 21.34
CA ASP A 13 -0.67 10.64 21.19
C ASP A 13 0.20 11.84 21.54
N THR A 14 0.93 11.74 22.66
CA THR A 14 1.82 12.81 23.12
C THR A 14 3.29 12.51 22.88
N ASN A 15 3.62 11.25 22.57
CA ASN A 15 5.00 10.80 22.44
C ASN A 15 5.51 10.89 20.99
N ASN A 16 4.61 10.93 20.00
CA ASN A 16 4.94 10.97 18.56
C ASN A 16 6.01 9.93 18.21
N LEU A 17 5.79 8.70 18.65
CA LEU A 17 6.68 7.58 18.37
C LEU A 17 6.63 7.27 16.87
N PRO A 18 7.74 6.81 16.27
CA PRO A 18 7.80 6.48 14.85
C PRO A 18 6.89 5.30 14.46
N ILE A 19 6.63 4.39 15.41
CA ILE A 19 5.70 3.26 15.23
C ILE A 19 4.75 3.23 16.43
N PRO A 20 3.43 3.07 16.22
CA PRO A 20 2.49 2.86 17.31
C PRO A 20 2.83 1.62 18.13
N THR A 21 2.87 1.79 19.44
CA THR A 21 3.12 0.73 20.43
C THR A 21 1.81 0.12 20.94
N GLN A 22 0.72 0.32 20.22
CA GLN A 22 -0.62 -0.20 20.50
C GLN A 22 -1.33 -0.37 19.16
N ILE A 23 -2.23 -1.36 19.07
CA ILE A 23 -3.09 -1.52 17.89
C ILE A 23 -3.90 -0.23 17.70
N VAL A 24 -3.84 0.34 16.51
CA VAL A 24 -4.65 1.50 16.12
C VAL A 24 -5.86 1.00 15.35
N SER A 25 -7.02 1.54 15.68
CA SER A 25 -8.28 1.21 15.00
C SER A 25 -8.27 1.76 13.58
N ASN A 26 -8.77 0.96 12.65
CA ASN A 26 -9.18 1.37 11.29
C ASN A 26 -10.66 1.78 11.23
N GLU A 27 -11.25 2.13 12.38
CA GLU A 27 -12.68 2.41 12.60
C GLU A 27 -13.61 1.20 12.53
N GLU A 28 -13.12 -0.01 12.22
CA GLU A 28 -13.93 -1.23 12.22
C GLU A 28 -14.05 -1.88 13.60
N PHE A 29 -13.09 -1.61 14.50
CA PHE A 29 -13.07 -2.14 15.87
C PHE A 29 -12.50 -1.13 16.87
N GLY A 30 -12.94 -1.19 18.13
CA GLY A 30 -12.30 -0.42 19.20
C GLY A 30 -10.93 -1.00 19.55
N PRO A 31 -9.85 -0.21 19.63
CA PRO A 31 -8.53 -0.77 19.90
C PRO A 31 -8.47 -1.28 21.34
N GLU A 32 -7.87 -2.46 21.54
CA GLU A 32 -7.62 -2.99 22.88
C GLU A 32 -6.62 -2.10 23.65
N ASP A 33 -6.69 -2.15 24.98
CA ASP A 33 -5.71 -1.45 25.83
C ASP A 33 -4.29 -1.99 25.57
N GLN A 34 -3.29 -1.12 25.67
CA GLN A 34 -1.89 -1.50 25.47
C GLN A 34 -1.46 -2.61 26.46
N THR A 35 -0.90 -3.70 25.92
CA THR A 35 -0.44 -4.86 26.71
C THR A 35 0.80 -4.51 27.56
N ALA A 36 1.19 -5.40 28.48
CA ALA A 36 2.38 -5.21 29.32
C ALA A 36 3.66 -5.17 28.48
N GLU A 37 3.76 -6.05 27.49
CA GLU A 37 4.87 -6.16 26.55
C GLU A 37 4.95 -4.91 25.66
N GLN A 38 3.80 -4.45 25.15
CA GLN A 38 3.70 -3.21 24.36
C GLN A 38 4.15 -1.97 25.15
N LYS A 39 3.75 -1.85 26.43
CA LYS A 39 4.25 -0.80 27.34
C LYS A 39 5.76 -0.89 27.55
N LEU A 40 6.30 -2.11 27.62
CA LEU A 40 7.74 -2.33 27.75
C LEU A 40 8.50 -1.91 26.49
N VAL A 41 7.97 -2.19 25.29
CA VAL A 41 8.55 -1.68 24.02
C VAL A 41 8.59 -0.16 24.03
N GLU A 42 7.48 0.50 24.38
CA GLU A 42 7.42 1.96 24.46
C GLU A 42 8.47 2.54 25.41
N HIS A 43 8.56 1.99 26.62
CA HIS A 43 9.55 2.41 27.60
C HIS A 43 10.98 2.26 27.07
N ARG A 44 11.29 1.12 26.43
CA ARG A 44 12.63 0.86 25.86
C ARG A 44 12.94 1.79 24.70
N LEU A 45 11.99 2.02 23.80
CA LEU A 45 12.12 2.96 22.69
C LEU A 45 12.42 4.37 23.19
N ILE A 46 11.65 4.88 24.16
CA ILE A 46 11.86 6.22 24.73
C ILE A 46 13.26 6.34 25.35
N ARG A 47 13.74 5.30 26.03
CA ARG A 47 15.07 5.26 26.63
C ARG A 47 16.17 5.29 25.55
N ILE A 48 16.11 4.39 24.56
CA ILE A 48 17.09 4.32 23.46
C ILE A 48 17.13 5.64 22.69
N ALA A 49 15.96 6.21 22.40
CA ALA A 49 15.85 7.49 21.72
C ALA A 49 16.46 8.65 22.53
N GLY A 50 16.24 8.68 23.85
CA GLY A 50 16.83 9.69 24.73
C GLY A 50 18.36 9.62 24.78
N GLU A 51 18.91 8.42 24.93
CA GLU A 51 20.36 8.18 24.95
C GLU A 51 21.01 8.55 23.60
N SER A 52 20.41 8.13 22.48
CA SER A 52 20.93 8.36 21.14
C SER A 52 20.83 9.83 20.72
N ALA A 53 19.69 10.49 21.00
CA ALA A 53 19.52 11.92 20.74
C ALA A 53 20.56 12.77 21.50
N LYS A 54 20.88 12.39 22.74
CA LYS A 54 21.93 13.05 23.54
C LYS A 54 23.31 12.89 22.91
N LYS A 55 23.65 11.69 22.42
CA LYS A 55 24.93 11.42 21.73
C LYS A 55 25.06 12.26 20.45
N LEU A 56 23.97 12.41 19.70
CA LEU A 56 23.93 13.17 18.44
C LEU A 56 23.77 14.70 18.64
N GLY A 57 23.56 15.17 19.88
CA GLY A 57 23.35 16.59 20.16
C GLY A 57 22.04 17.14 19.58
N ILE A 58 21.01 16.31 19.39
CA ILE A 58 19.70 16.70 18.87
C ILE A 58 18.59 16.45 19.88
N THR A 59 17.40 17.00 19.65
CA THR A 59 16.24 16.74 20.51
C THR A 59 15.70 15.33 20.29
N ARG A 60 15.12 14.70 21.34
CA ARG A 60 14.46 13.39 21.21
C ARG A 60 13.38 13.37 20.12
N ARG A 61 12.63 14.47 19.96
CA ARG A 61 11.62 14.60 18.90
C ARG A 61 12.25 14.56 17.50
N LYS A 62 13.37 15.28 17.30
CA LYS A 62 14.08 15.26 16.01
C LYS A 62 14.67 13.88 15.73
N PHE A 63 15.16 13.19 16.75
CA PHE A 63 15.65 11.81 16.65
C PHE A 63 14.54 10.82 16.29
N LEU A 64 13.40 10.87 16.99
CA LEU A 64 12.27 9.96 16.72
C LEU A 64 11.68 10.16 15.31
N ALA A 65 11.89 11.33 14.70
CA ALA A 65 11.47 11.64 13.32
C ALA A 65 12.53 11.30 12.25
N SER A 66 13.66 10.68 12.61
CA SER A 66 14.70 10.24 11.68
C SER A 66 14.74 8.72 11.52
N THR A 67 15.61 8.22 10.63
CA THR A 67 15.87 6.78 10.44
C THR A 67 16.36 6.11 11.72
N GLY A 68 17.19 6.79 12.53
CA GLY A 68 17.62 6.31 13.85
C GLY A 68 16.45 6.12 14.83
N GLY A 69 15.37 6.90 14.70
CA GLY A 69 14.14 6.71 15.45
C GLY A 69 13.44 5.38 15.11
N MET A 70 13.36 5.04 13.82
CA MET A 70 12.84 3.75 13.36
C MET A 70 13.73 2.59 13.85
N ALA A 71 15.06 2.72 13.73
CA ALA A 71 15.99 1.71 14.23
C ALA A 71 15.81 1.47 15.75
N ALA A 72 15.63 2.54 16.54
CA ALA A 72 15.34 2.43 17.96
C ALA A 72 14.03 1.68 18.25
N ALA A 73 13.00 1.86 17.41
CA ALA A 73 11.73 1.16 17.57
C ALA A 73 11.87 -0.34 17.30
N PHE A 74 12.58 -0.72 16.23
CA PHE A 74 12.85 -2.11 15.91
C PHE A 74 13.74 -2.80 16.94
N LEU A 75 14.79 -2.14 17.44
CA LEU A 75 15.62 -2.65 18.54
C LEU A 75 14.79 -2.85 19.81
N ALA A 76 13.89 -1.90 20.14
CA ALA A 76 12.99 -2.03 21.28
C ALA A 76 12.04 -3.23 21.12
N MET A 77 11.42 -3.39 19.95
CA MET A 77 10.56 -4.54 19.64
C MET A 77 11.32 -5.86 19.72
N ASN A 78 12.50 -5.95 19.11
CA ASN A 78 13.35 -7.14 19.14
C ASN A 78 13.67 -7.56 20.58
N SER A 79 13.96 -6.58 21.42
CA SER A 79 14.35 -6.81 22.81
C SER A 79 13.20 -7.32 23.71
N VAL A 80 11.95 -7.24 23.25
CA VAL A 80 10.75 -7.66 24.01
C VAL A 80 10.11 -8.90 23.38
N PHE A 81 9.92 -8.90 22.06
CA PHE A 81 9.20 -9.96 21.35
C PHE A 81 10.12 -11.01 20.73
N GLY A 82 11.43 -10.74 20.60
CA GLY A 82 12.40 -11.59 19.91
C GLY A 82 12.85 -10.97 18.58
N ASN A 83 13.92 -11.51 18.00
CA ASN A 83 14.58 -10.94 16.81
C ASN A 83 13.75 -11.14 15.53
N TYR A 84 12.85 -10.19 15.24
CA TYR A 84 12.02 -10.18 14.03
C TYR A 84 12.48 -9.17 12.99
N PHE A 85 13.14 -8.09 13.43
CA PHE A 85 13.65 -7.04 12.57
C PHE A 85 15.17 -7.17 12.45
N ASP A 86 15.68 -7.13 11.22
CA ASP A 86 17.12 -7.01 10.99
C ASP A 86 17.52 -5.54 11.18
N VAL A 87 18.14 -5.25 12.31
CA VAL A 87 18.54 -3.89 12.70
C VAL A 87 19.73 -3.97 13.66
N SER A 88 20.71 -3.12 13.42
CA SER A 88 21.92 -3.00 14.23
C SER A 88 21.91 -1.76 15.13
N GLU A 89 22.73 -1.76 16.19
CA GLU A 89 22.86 -0.59 17.06
C GLU A 89 23.55 0.61 16.37
N SER A 90 24.38 0.39 15.34
CA SER A 90 25.05 1.47 14.61
C SER A 90 24.06 2.35 13.84
N GLU A 91 22.95 1.77 13.35
CA GLU A 91 21.85 2.48 12.67
C GLU A 91 21.13 3.50 13.56
N LEU A 92 21.32 3.45 14.89
CA LEU A 92 20.84 4.49 15.79
C LEU A 92 21.52 5.84 15.52
N LEU A 93 22.79 5.82 15.09
CA LEU A 93 23.63 7.03 15.01
C LEU A 93 24.04 7.35 13.57
N GLU A 94 24.24 6.33 12.75
CA GLU A 94 24.83 6.45 11.41
C GLU A 94 23.77 6.19 10.33
N HIS A 95 23.41 7.24 9.58
CA HIS A 95 22.40 7.11 8.53
C HIS A 95 22.86 6.22 7.38
N SER A 96 24.16 6.10 7.14
CA SER A 96 24.73 5.24 6.09
C SER A 96 24.75 3.76 6.45
N SER A 97 24.61 3.40 7.73
CA SER A 97 24.58 1.98 8.14
C SER A 97 23.41 1.22 7.50
N SER A 98 22.27 1.89 7.23
CA SER A 98 21.15 1.28 6.52
C SER A 98 21.42 1.07 5.03
N ASP A 99 22.27 1.91 4.41
CA ASP A 99 22.55 1.85 2.96
C ASP A 99 23.41 0.63 2.58
N GLU A 100 24.22 0.14 3.52
CA GLU A 100 25.02 -1.07 3.33
C GLU A 100 24.13 -2.32 3.30
N ASN A 101 23.13 -2.39 4.18
CA ASN A 101 22.20 -3.51 4.27
C ASN A 101 21.07 -3.44 3.24
N PHE A 102 20.80 -2.26 2.66
CA PHE A 102 19.78 -2.13 1.63
C PHE A 102 20.17 -2.91 0.37
N PRO A 103 19.31 -3.81 -0.15
CA PRO A 103 19.62 -4.58 -1.35
C PRO A 103 19.94 -3.66 -2.53
N LYS A 104 21.05 -3.92 -3.23
CA LYS A 104 21.41 -3.13 -4.43
C LYS A 104 20.43 -3.33 -5.59
N THR A 105 19.69 -4.43 -5.56
CA THR A 105 18.57 -4.75 -6.45
C THR A 105 17.39 -5.18 -5.57
N PRO A 106 16.64 -4.22 -5.01
CA PRO A 106 15.52 -4.56 -4.13
C PRO A 106 14.43 -5.27 -4.91
N PHE A 107 13.79 -6.24 -4.26
CA PHE A 107 12.55 -6.78 -4.78
C PHE A 107 11.43 -5.78 -4.50
N ILE A 108 10.97 -5.10 -5.55
CA ILE A 108 9.87 -4.13 -5.47
C ILE A 108 8.59 -4.82 -5.93
N PHE A 109 7.62 -4.92 -5.03
CA PHE A 109 6.30 -5.46 -5.34
C PHE A 109 5.26 -4.34 -5.28
N ASP A 110 4.82 -3.87 -6.44
CA ASP A 110 3.74 -2.89 -6.52
C ASP A 110 2.39 -3.59 -6.35
N ILE A 111 1.75 -3.38 -5.21
CA ILE A 111 0.52 -4.09 -4.84
C ILE A 111 -0.75 -3.46 -5.43
N HIS A 112 -0.66 -2.40 -6.24
CA HIS A 112 -1.84 -1.72 -6.76
C HIS A 112 -1.60 -0.98 -8.07
N THR A 113 -1.82 -1.66 -9.20
CA THR A 113 -1.66 -1.04 -10.52
C THR A 113 -2.88 -1.25 -11.42
N HIS A 114 -3.02 -0.39 -12.43
CA HIS A 114 -4.09 -0.43 -13.42
C HIS A 114 -3.53 -0.11 -14.81
N HIS A 115 -4.17 -0.62 -15.85
CA HIS A 115 -4.12 -0.08 -17.19
C HIS A 115 -5.54 -0.06 -17.77
N VAL A 116 -5.73 0.61 -18.89
CA VAL A 116 -6.99 0.60 -19.64
C VAL A 116 -6.89 -0.44 -20.75
N ALA A 117 -7.92 -1.25 -20.95
CA ALA A 117 -7.95 -2.17 -22.09
C ALA A 117 -8.07 -1.36 -23.40
N ALA A 118 -7.23 -1.65 -24.39
CA ALA A 118 -7.34 -1.01 -25.70
C ALA A 118 -8.52 -1.60 -26.49
N PRO A 119 -9.26 -0.82 -27.29
CA PRO A 119 -9.13 0.62 -27.54
C PRO A 119 -10.12 1.45 -26.69
N LYS A 120 -10.37 1.09 -25.42
CA LYS A 120 -11.36 1.79 -24.58
C LYS A 120 -10.94 3.23 -24.31
N ILE A 121 -11.95 4.10 -24.21
CA ILE A 121 -11.86 5.51 -23.86
C ILE A 121 -12.85 5.74 -22.73
N ILE A 122 -12.38 6.10 -21.54
CA ILE A 122 -13.20 6.27 -20.34
C ILE A 122 -12.96 7.65 -19.76
N GLU A 123 -13.74 8.62 -20.22
CA GLU A 123 -13.57 10.04 -19.86
C GLU A 123 -14.01 10.36 -18.42
N ILE A 124 -14.78 9.47 -17.80
CA ILE A 124 -15.27 9.64 -16.42
C ILE A 124 -14.92 8.37 -15.62
N PRO A 125 -14.03 8.46 -14.62
CA PRO A 125 -13.26 9.64 -14.23
C PRO A 125 -12.24 10.06 -15.30
N ALA A 126 -11.71 11.29 -15.23
CA ALA A 126 -10.80 11.82 -16.25
C ALA A 126 -9.40 11.15 -16.19
N LEU A 127 -9.30 9.90 -16.65
CA LEU A 127 -8.13 9.04 -16.44
C LEU A 127 -6.81 9.63 -16.95
N LEU A 128 -6.84 10.31 -18.10
CA LEU A 128 -5.65 10.97 -18.65
C LEU A 128 -5.11 12.06 -17.72
N GLN A 129 -5.98 12.79 -17.01
CA GLN A 129 -5.58 13.86 -16.09
C GLN A 129 -4.87 13.30 -14.84
N TYR A 130 -5.15 12.05 -14.44
CA TYR A 130 -4.39 11.43 -13.35
C TYR A 130 -2.91 11.25 -13.68
N ARG A 131 -2.53 11.17 -14.97
CA ARG A 131 -1.11 11.10 -15.36
C ARG A 131 -0.36 12.40 -15.03
N GLU A 132 -1.03 13.55 -15.11
CA GLU A 132 -0.44 14.85 -14.73
C GLU A 132 -0.04 14.89 -13.25
N VAL A 133 -0.74 14.13 -12.40
CA VAL A 133 -0.46 14.07 -10.96
C VAL A 133 0.94 13.53 -10.67
N GLY A 134 1.50 12.70 -11.55
CA GLY A 134 2.88 12.23 -11.45
C GLY A 134 3.90 13.38 -11.38
N GLY A 135 3.59 14.53 -11.99
CA GLY A 135 4.39 15.76 -11.90
C GLY A 135 4.50 16.30 -10.47
N TYR A 136 3.41 16.28 -9.72
CA TYR A 136 3.38 16.73 -8.33
C TYR A 136 4.08 15.77 -7.36
N TRP A 137 4.25 14.50 -7.74
CA TRP A 137 4.89 13.46 -6.93
C TRP A 137 6.36 13.22 -7.25
N GLY A 138 6.95 14.04 -8.13
CA GLY A 138 8.39 14.07 -8.37
C GLY A 138 8.82 13.72 -9.79
N ASN A 139 7.92 13.25 -10.66
CA ASN A 139 8.23 13.04 -12.07
C ASN A 139 8.02 14.33 -12.88
N GLN A 140 9.00 15.23 -12.83
CA GLN A 140 8.92 16.56 -13.47
C GLN A 140 8.66 16.51 -14.99
N GLU A 141 9.02 15.41 -15.67
CA GLU A 141 8.78 15.24 -17.12
C GLU A 141 7.29 15.13 -17.47
N MET A 142 6.42 14.91 -16.48
CA MET A 142 4.97 14.84 -16.67
C MET A 142 4.32 16.23 -16.71
N ILE A 143 4.99 17.27 -16.22
CA ILE A 143 4.41 18.62 -16.14
C ILE A 143 4.27 19.21 -17.54
N GLY A 144 3.03 19.52 -17.94
CA GLY A 144 2.72 20.11 -19.25
C GLY A 144 2.85 19.14 -20.42
N LYS A 145 3.00 17.85 -20.15
CA LYS A 145 3.02 16.80 -21.19
C LYS A 145 1.61 16.53 -21.67
N GLU A 146 1.42 16.54 -22.99
CA GLU A 146 0.16 16.08 -23.59
C GLU A 146 0.06 14.56 -23.46
N HIS A 147 -1.04 14.09 -22.87
CA HIS A 147 -1.32 12.67 -22.67
C HIS A 147 -2.34 12.15 -23.66
N LYS A 148 -2.12 10.92 -24.13
CA LYS A 148 -3.00 10.21 -25.06
C LYS A 148 -3.43 8.86 -24.49
N TRP A 149 -4.52 8.30 -25.01
CA TRP A 149 -5.09 7.04 -24.50
C TRP A 149 -4.12 5.86 -24.58
N GLU A 150 -3.22 5.86 -25.57
CA GLU A 150 -2.17 4.85 -25.71
C GLU A 150 -1.19 4.84 -24.53
N ASP A 151 -1.06 5.96 -23.80
CA ASP A 151 -0.24 6.04 -22.59
C ASP A 151 -0.86 5.26 -21.42
N LEU A 152 -2.13 4.86 -21.52
CA LEU A 152 -2.85 4.06 -20.52
C LEU A 152 -3.01 2.59 -20.94
N TYR A 153 -2.63 2.21 -22.16
CA TYR A 153 -2.80 0.85 -22.66
C TYR A 153 -1.66 -0.09 -22.26
N LEU A 154 -1.90 -1.39 -22.43
CA LEU A 154 -1.03 -2.47 -21.96
C LEU A 154 0.43 -2.32 -22.38
N ALA A 155 0.70 -1.95 -23.63
CA ALA A 155 2.08 -1.80 -24.11
C ALA A 155 2.87 -0.73 -23.34
N ASN A 156 2.24 0.42 -23.08
CA ASN A 156 2.88 1.48 -22.30
C ASN A 156 2.94 1.11 -20.80
N TYR A 157 1.92 0.42 -20.29
CA TYR A 157 1.95 -0.14 -18.93
C TYR A 157 3.14 -1.07 -18.72
N ILE A 158 3.41 -2.02 -19.64
CA ILE A 158 4.56 -2.93 -19.54
C ILE A 158 5.87 -2.14 -19.55
N LYS A 159 5.98 -1.13 -20.42
CA LYS A 159 7.15 -0.26 -20.49
C LYS A 159 7.39 0.48 -19.17
N GLU A 160 6.39 1.20 -18.67
CA GLU A 160 6.52 2.01 -17.45
C GLU A 160 6.74 1.12 -16.22
N MET A 161 6.02 0.01 -16.10
CA MET A 161 6.12 -0.87 -14.95
C MET A 161 7.40 -1.70 -14.97
N PHE A 162 7.85 -2.24 -16.09
CA PHE A 162 8.91 -3.27 -16.08
C PHE A 162 10.19 -2.89 -16.83
N LEU A 163 10.19 -1.79 -17.58
CA LEU A 163 11.37 -1.31 -18.31
C LEU A 163 11.87 0.04 -17.81
N ASP A 164 10.97 0.93 -17.39
CA ASP A 164 11.31 2.26 -16.89
C ASP A 164 11.27 2.38 -15.35
N SER A 165 10.96 1.30 -14.63
CA SER A 165 10.99 1.27 -13.16
C SER A 165 11.66 0.01 -12.62
N ASP A 166 12.08 0.06 -11.36
CA ASP A 166 12.68 -1.07 -10.64
C ASP A 166 11.64 -2.12 -10.17
N THR A 167 10.39 -2.04 -10.64
CA THR A 167 9.32 -2.95 -10.22
C THR A 167 9.65 -4.39 -10.62
N SER A 168 9.72 -5.26 -9.61
CA SER A 168 10.01 -6.68 -9.77
C SER A 168 8.75 -7.50 -9.99
N MET A 169 7.66 -7.14 -9.31
CA MET A 169 6.34 -7.73 -9.51
C MET A 169 5.28 -6.66 -9.34
N ALA A 170 4.12 -6.84 -9.97
CA ALA A 170 2.98 -5.98 -9.71
C ALA A 170 1.67 -6.78 -9.58
N VAL A 171 0.69 -6.17 -8.91
CA VAL A 171 -0.69 -6.64 -8.87
C VAL A 171 -1.49 -5.82 -9.87
N ILE A 172 -2.05 -6.49 -10.88
CA ILE A 172 -3.07 -5.86 -11.72
C ILE A 172 -4.40 -5.93 -10.98
N THR A 173 -5.06 -4.78 -10.88
CA THR A 173 -6.34 -4.67 -10.23
C THR A 173 -7.34 -3.92 -11.10
N GLY A 174 -8.62 -4.25 -10.94
CA GLY A 174 -9.72 -3.54 -11.60
C GLY A 174 -10.47 -2.61 -10.64
N LEU A 175 -11.43 -1.89 -11.22
CA LEU A 175 -12.47 -1.15 -10.51
C LEU A 175 -13.80 -1.88 -10.75
N PRO A 176 -14.52 -2.30 -9.70
CA PRO A 176 -15.86 -2.81 -9.87
C PRO A 176 -16.73 -1.76 -10.58
N ALA A 177 -17.39 -2.17 -11.64
CA ALA A 177 -18.29 -1.33 -12.41
C ALA A 177 -19.62 -2.07 -12.60
N LYS A 178 -20.71 -1.31 -12.75
CA LYS A 178 -22.04 -1.90 -12.96
C LYS A 178 -22.15 -2.59 -14.32
N THR A 179 -21.45 -2.05 -15.31
CA THR A 179 -21.46 -2.52 -16.70
C THR A 179 -20.04 -2.49 -17.29
N ASP A 180 -19.78 -3.37 -18.25
CA ASP A 180 -18.43 -3.56 -18.81
C ASP A 180 -17.91 -2.34 -19.60
N ASP A 181 -18.81 -1.52 -20.16
CA ASP A 181 -18.47 -0.28 -20.88
C ASP A 181 -17.89 0.80 -19.95
N GLN A 182 -18.24 0.75 -18.66
CA GLN A 182 -17.67 1.61 -17.63
C GLN A 182 -16.43 1.00 -16.97
N ASN A 183 -16.09 -0.25 -17.32
CA ASN A 183 -14.98 -0.96 -16.72
C ASN A 183 -13.69 -0.72 -17.50
N VAL A 184 -12.74 -0.04 -16.86
CA VAL A 184 -11.39 0.21 -17.41
C VAL A 184 -10.67 -1.08 -17.74
N LEU A 185 -10.90 -2.12 -16.93
CA LEU A 185 -10.27 -3.41 -17.02
C LEU A 185 -11.11 -4.46 -16.27
N THR A 186 -11.91 -5.21 -17.01
CA THR A 186 -12.75 -6.29 -16.48
C THR A 186 -11.90 -7.41 -15.87
N PRO A 187 -12.46 -8.24 -14.98
CA PRO A 187 -11.74 -9.40 -14.46
C PRO A 187 -11.17 -10.30 -15.56
N ALA A 188 -11.88 -10.53 -16.66
CA ALA A 188 -11.33 -11.35 -17.75
C ALA A 188 -10.07 -10.69 -18.36
N GLU A 189 -10.15 -9.41 -18.71
CA GLU A 189 -9.03 -8.64 -19.29
C GLU A 189 -7.83 -8.57 -18.33
N MET A 190 -8.06 -8.42 -17.02
CA MET A 190 -6.97 -8.44 -16.02
C MET A 190 -6.18 -9.77 -16.05
N PHE A 191 -6.88 -10.89 -16.23
CA PHE A 191 -6.27 -12.21 -16.22
C PHE A 191 -5.61 -12.55 -17.55
N GLU A 192 -6.09 -11.99 -18.65
CA GLU A 192 -5.39 -11.95 -19.94
C GLU A 192 -4.07 -11.18 -19.80
N THR A 193 -4.09 -9.98 -19.22
CA THR A 193 -2.88 -9.20 -18.91
C THR A 193 -1.89 -9.99 -18.04
N ARG A 194 -2.38 -10.67 -17.00
CA ARG A 194 -1.56 -11.56 -16.15
C ARG A 194 -0.89 -12.65 -16.99
N ALA A 195 -1.66 -13.32 -17.86
CA ALA A 195 -1.15 -14.40 -18.68
C ALA A 195 -0.14 -13.90 -19.72
N GLU A 196 -0.41 -12.78 -20.38
CA GLU A 196 0.45 -12.18 -21.39
C GLU A 196 1.79 -11.75 -20.79
N ILE A 197 1.78 -10.95 -19.71
CA ILE A 197 3.02 -10.45 -19.11
C ILE A 197 3.86 -11.60 -18.53
N ASN A 198 3.22 -12.56 -17.85
CA ASN A 198 3.95 -13.71 -17.30
C ASN A 198 4.50 -14.61 -18.41
N GLY A 199 3.78 -14.75 -19.53
CA GLY A 199 4.25 -15.47 -20.71
C GLY A 199 5.43 -14.78 -21.39
N LEU A 200 5.38 -13.46 -21.56
CA LEU A 200 6.48 -12.65 -22.10
C LEU A 200 7.73 -12.73 -21.22
N ALA A 201 7.56 -12.75 -19.90
CA ALA A 201 8.66 -12.77 -18.94
C ALA A 201 9.16 -14.17 -18.57
N ASP A 202 8.49 -15.23 -19.05
CA ASP A 202 8.69 -16.63 -18.61
C ASP A 202 8.81 -16.78 -17.08
N SER A 203 8.05 -15.96 -16.34
CA SER A 203 8.11 -15.86 -14.89
C SER A 203 6.87 -15.16 -14.34
N LYS A 204 6.61 -15.31 -13.05
CA LYS A 204 5.48 -14.62 -12.39
C LYS A 204 5.88 -13.18 -12.06
N ARG A 205 5.60 -12.25 -12.97
CA ARG A 205 5.79 -10.79 -12.82
C ARG A 205 4.48 -10.06 -12.46
N ILE A 206 3.34 -10.64 -12.82
CA ILE A 206 2.01 -10.11 -12.52
C ILE A 206 1.17 -11.16 -11.78
N ILE A 207 0.44 -10.71 -10.77
CA ILE A 207 -0.71 -11.42 -10.19
C ILE A 207 -1.97 -10.56 -10.32
N ALA A 208 -3.15 -11.17 -10.23
CA ALA A 208 -4.41 -10.46 -10.47
C ALA A 208 -5.38 -10.59 -9.29
N HIS A 209 -6.05 -9.49 -8.97
CA HIS A 209 -7.18 -9.49 -8.05
C HIS A 209 -8.45 -10.04 -8.72
N GLY A 210 -9.25 -10.80 -7.97
CA GLY A 210 -10.67 -10.91 -8.22
C GLY A 210 -11.42 -9.69 -7.67
N LEU A 211 -12.57 -9.36 -8.24
CA LEU A 211 -13.38 -8.21 -7.83
C LEU A 211 -14.58 -8.63 -6.98
N ILE A 212 -14.84 -7.88 -5.91
CA ILE A 212 -16.01 -8.02 -5.03
C ILE A 212 -16.81 -6.71 -4.96
N SER A 213 -18.12 -6.85 -4.88
CA SER A 213 -19.13 -5.79 -4.81
C SER A 213 -20.22 -6.23 -3.84
N PRO A 214 -19.99 -6.07 -2.51
CA PRO A 214 -20.84 -6.67 -1.49
C PRO A 214 -22.31 -6.21 -1.55
N ASP A 215 -22.54 -4.99 -2.02
CA ASP A 215 -23.86 -4.36 -2.13
C ASP A 215 -24.79 -5.04 -3.16
N LEU A 216 -24.23 -5.75 -4.14
CA LEU A 216 -24.97 -6.59 -5.09
C LEU A 216 -25.43 -7.94 -4.48
N GLY A 217 -25.05 -8.22 -3.23
CA GLY A 217 -25.51 -9.37 -2.46
C GLY A 217 -25.24 -10.71 -3.15
N LYS A 218 -26.28 -11.54 -3.30
CA LYS A 218 -26.16 -12.90 -3.86
C LYS A 218 -25.56 -12.92 -5.27
N ALA A 219 -25.87 -11.92 -6.10
CA ALA A 219 -25.33 -11.84 -7.45
C ALA A 219 -23.79 -11.70 -7.44
N ASN A 220 -23.23 -10.92 -6.51
CA ASN A 220 -21.78 -10.82 -6.37
C ASN A 220 -21.15 -12.10 -5.82
N LEU A 221 -21.81 -12.81 -4.90
CA LEU A 221 -21.31 -14.12 -4.43
C LEU A 221 -21.22 -15.14 -5.57
N GLU A 222 -22.24 -15.18 -6.45
CA GLU A 222 -22.22 -16.05 -7.64
C GLU A 222 -21.10 -15.64 -8.60
N GLU A 223 -20.86 -14.33 -8.77
CA GLU A 223 -19.78 -13.83 -9.61
C GLU A 223 -18.39 -14.10 -9.03
N MET A 224 -18.22 -13.97 -7.71
CA MET A 224 -17.00 -14.39 -7.03
C MET A 224 -16.74 -15.88 -7.25
N HIS A 225 -17.77 -16.73 -7.18
CA HIS A 225 -17.60 -18.15 -7.45
C HIS A 225 -17.14 -18.41 -8.89
N LYS A 226 -17.71 -17.72 -9.89
CA LYS A 226 -17.26 -17.85 -11.29
C LYS A 226 -15.82 -17.37 -11.49
N GLN A 227 -15.44 -16.22 -10.92
CA GLN A 227 -14.06 -15.73 -10.98
C GLN A 227 -13.10 -16.74 -10.33
N PHE A 228 -13.47 -17.32 -9.19
CA PHE A 228 -12.67 -18.36 -8.54
C PHE A 228 -12.52 -19.60 -9.41
N GLU A 229 -13.61 -20.09 -10.02
CA GLU A 229 -13.54 -21.30 -10.85
C GLU A 229 -12.77 -21.09 -12.15
N ASN A 230 -12.99 -19.96 -12.82
CA ASN A 230 -12.48 -19.74 -14.18
C ASN A 230 -11.14 -19.00 -14.22
N LEU A 231 -10.92 -18.05 -13.32
CA LEU A 231 -9.79 -17.12 -13.38
C LEU A 231 -8.68 -17.46 -12.36
N LYS A 232 -9.06 -18.03 -11.22
CA LYS A 232 -8.15 -18.40 -10.10
C LYS A 232 -7.37 -17.15 -9.59
N PRO A 233 -8.08 -16.16 -8.99
CA PRO A 233 -7.47 -14.97 -8.40
C PRO A 233 -6.54 -15.31 -7.24
N GLU A 234 -5.45 -14.55 -7.11
CA GLU A 234 -4.54 -14.66 -5.96
C GLU A 234 -5.06 -13.93 -4.71
N ALA A 235 -5.87 -12.89 -4.88
CA ALA A 235 -6.51 -12.14 -3.80
C ALA A 235 -7.79 -11.44 -4.29
N TRP A 236 -8.57 -10.88 -3.37
CA TRP A 236 -9.84 -10.20 -3.67
C TRP A 236 -9.74 -8.72 -3.33
N LYS A 237 -10.32 -7.86 -4.17
CA LYS A 237 -10.45 -6.43 -3.93
C LYS A 237 -11.89 -5.98 -4.12
N GLY A 238 -12.35 -5.10 -3.24
CA GLY A 238 -13.60 -4.38 -3.42
C GLY A 238 -13.63 -3.06 -2.68
N TYR A 239 -14.68 -2.30 -2.93
CA TYR A 239 -14.95 -1.02 -2.30
C TYR A 239 -16.24 -1.16 -1.48
N PRO A 240 -16.17 -1.32 -0.15
CA PRO A 240 -17.36 -1.64 0.65
C PRO A 240 -18.41 -0.52 0.66
N GLY A 241 -18.01 0.73 0.36
CA GLY A 241 -18.90 1.88 0.24
C GLY A 241 -19.33 2.24 -1.18
N GLN A 242 -18.96 1.45 -2.21
CA GLN A 242 -19.33 1.77 -3.59
C GLN A 242 -20.79 1.35 -3.89
N PRO A 243 -21.67 2.28 -4.30
CA PRO A 243 -23.07 1.98 -4.56
C PRO A 243 -23.28 1.51 -6.02
N LEU A 244 -23.26 0.21 -6.26
CA LEU A 244 -23.56 -0.41 -7.57
C LEU A 244 -25.00 -0.91 -7.67
N ALA A 245 -25.59 -1.36 -6.56
CA ALA A 245 -26.96 -1.82 -6.49
C ALA A 245 -27.96 -0.66 -6.69
N ASP A 246 -29.08 -0.95 -7.36
CA ASP A 246 -30.14 0.04 -7.56
C ASP A 246 -30.67 0.57 -6.22
N GLY A 247 -30.66 1.89 -6.06
CA GLY A 247 -31.13 2.57 -4.85
C GLY A 247 -30.15 2.56 -3.67
N SER A 248 -28.93 2.06 -3.84
CA SER A 248 -27.86 2.22 -2.85
C SER A 248 -27.37 3.67 -2.78
N VAL A 249 -27.00 4.12 -1.58
CA VAL A 249 -26.37 5.42 -1.33
C VAL A 249 -24.95 5.16 -0.84
N GLY A 250 -23.97 5.71 -1.56
CA GLY A 250 -22.55 5.70 -1.19
C GLY A 250 -22.14 6.98 -0.47
#